data_AF-A0A933TYZ0-F1
#
_entry.id   AF-A0A933TYZ0-F1
#
_cell.length_a   1.000
_cell.length_b   1.000
_cell.length_c   1.000
_cell.angle_alpha   90.00
_cell.angle_beta   90.00
_cell.angle_gamma   90.00
#
_symmetry.space_group_name_H-M   'P 1'
#
loop_
_entity.id
_entity.type
_entity.pdbx_description
1 polymer ?
#
loop_
_entity_poly.entity_id
_entity_poly.type
_entity_poly.pdbx_seq_one_letter_code
_entity_poly.pdbx_strand_id
1 'polypeptide(L)'
;MLFALFIDAAYIVPFLFSPETRVVRGTLVAAAIVWFYTFSDVVRLTYLANTERKLKRKNELFATGVRQFLRGEYEPARDTFHQVLRLNRYDPDAHFYIGMAFKSLGKPYKARKHLKNALSYDDTKKWNFEVLQELKGT
;
A
#
# COMPACT_ATOMS: atom_id res chain seq x y z
N MET A 1 18.32 -31.68 13.83
CA MET A 1 16.93 -31.34 14.22
C MET A 1 15.86 -32.02 13.35
N LEU A 2 16.11 -32.32 12.07
CA LEU A 2 15.11 -32.96 11.17
C LEU A 2 14.90 -34.47 11.37
N PHE A 3 15.83 -35.21 11.97
CA PHE A 3 15.71 -36.67 12.17
C PHE A 3 14.78 -37.07 13.34
N ALA A 4 14.58 -36.19 14.33
CA ALA A 4 13.71 -36.46 15.48
C ALA A 4 12.21 -36.41 15.10
N LEU A 5 11.83 -35.50 14.19
CA LEU A 5 10.44 -35.36 13.72
C LEU A 5 9.91 -36.58 12.96
N PHE A 6 10.81 -37.38 12.34
CA PHE A 6 10.42 -38.57 11.57
C PHE A 6 10.15 -39.79 12.45
N ILE A 7 10.84 -39.93 13.58
CA ILE A 7 10.62 -41.04 14.53
C ILE A 7 9.28 -40.84 15.26
N ASP A 8 8.97 -39.61 15.69
CA ASP A 8 7.70 -39.31 16.37
C ASP A 8 6.47 -39.49 15.48
N ALA A 9 6.57 -39.15 14.19
CA ALA A 9 5.47 -39.33 13.24
C ALA A 9 5.08 -40.82 13.07
N ALA A 10 6.03 -41.75 13.13
CA ALA A 10 5.77 -43.18 12.97
C ALA A 10 4.99 -43.80 14.16
N TYR A 11 5.12 -43.25 15.37
CA TYR A 11 4.38 -43.69 16.56
C TYR A 11 3.02 -43.00 16.73
N ILE A 12 2.91 -41.75 16.27
CA ILE A 12 1.68 -40.95 16.40
C ILE A 12 0.64 -41.35 15.35
N VAL A 13 1.06 -41.71 14.13
CA VAL A 13 0.17 -42.05 13.02
C VAL A 13 -0.76 -43.23 13.34
N PRO A 14 -0.30 -44.38 13.89
CA PRO A 14 -1.19 -45.49 14.25
C PRO A 14 -2.20 -45.14 15.37
N PHE A 15 -1.78 -44.33 16.35
CA PHE A 15 -2.62 -43.84 17.46
C PHE A 15 -3.74 -42.92 16.95
N LEU A 16 -3.49 -42.22 15.84
CA LEU A 16 -4.46 -41.38 15.15
C LEU A 16 -5.50 -42.17 14.36
N PHE A 17 -5.40 -43.50 14.24
CA PHE A 17 -6.40 -44.34 13.57
C PHE A 17 -7.19 -45.27 14.50
N SER A 18 -6.83 -45.37 15.80
CA SER A 18 -7.57 -46.16 16.79
C SER A 18 -8.97 -45.58 17.11
N PRO A 19 -10.01 -46.42 17.28
CA PRO A 19 -11.39 -45.98 17.56
C PRO A 19 -11.54 -45.24 18.91
N GLU A 20 -10.65 -45.51 19.86
CA GLU A 20 -10.55 -44.85 21.18
C GLU A 20 -10.19 -43.34 21.08
N THR A 21 -9.56 -42.88 19.98
CA THR A 21 -9.03 -41.51 19.87
C THR A 21 -10.00 -40.51 19.23
N ARG A 22 -11.29 -40.84 19.06
CA ARG A 22 -12.30 -39.95 18.46
C ARG A 22 -12.36 -38.58 19.16
N VAL A 23 -12.33 -38.56 20.49
CA VAL A 23 -12.36 -37.32 21.28
C VAL A 23 -11.08 -36.49 21.06
N VAL A 24 -9.92 -37.16 21.02
CA VAL A 24 -8.61 -36.53 20.78
C VAL A 24 -8.53 -35.91 19.38
N ARG A 25 -9.10 -36.55 18.36
CA ARG A 25 -9.16 -35.97 17.01
C ARG A 25 -10.06 -34.73 16.98
N GLY A 26 -11.19 -34.77 17.67
CA GLY A 26 -12.09 -33.62 17.79
C GLY A 26 -11.43 -32.42 18.45
N THR A 27 -10.67 -32.63 19.53
CA THR A 27 -9.95 -31.54 20.22
C THR A 27 -8.82 -30.97 19.36
N LEU A 28 -8.09 -31.80 18.62
CA LEU A 28 -7.06 -31.33 17.68
C LEU A 28 -7.64 -30.50 16.54
N VAL A 29 -8.79 -30.90 15.98
CA VAL A 29 -9.50 -30.12 14.95
C VAL A 29 -10.00 -28.79 15.50
N ALA A 30 -10.62 -28.79 16.68
CA ALA A 30 -11.07 -27.56 17.34
C ALA A 30 -9.89 -26.62 17.63
N ALA A 31 -8.78 -27.16 18.14
CA ALA A 31 -7.56 -26.39 18.35
C ALA A 31 -7.02 -25.80 17.04
N ALA A 32 -6.98 -26.58 15.96
CA ALA A 32 -6.54 -26.11 14.65
C ALA A 32 -7.41 -24.97 14.10
N ILE A 33 -8.74 -25.03 14.30
CA ILE A 33 -9.67 -23.96 13.92
C ILE A 33 -9.40 -22.68 14.72
N VAL A 34 -9.21 -22.81 16.05
CA VAL A 34 -8.88 -21.66 16.91
C VAL A 34 -7.53 -21.05 16.51
N TRP A 35 -6.53 -21.88 16.23
CA TRP A 35 -5.23 -21.44 15.72
C TRP A 35 -5.36 -20.72 14.37
N PHE A 36 -6.15 -21.27 13.45
CA PHE A 36 -6.35 -20.63 12.15
C PHE A 36 -7.10 -19.31 12.26
N TYR A 37 -8.13 -19.24 13.11
CA TYR A 37 -8.89 -18.03 13.36
C TYR A 37 -8.03 -16.93 13.98
N THR A 38 -7.28 -17.27 15.04
CA THR A 38 -6.37 -16.32 15.71
C THR A 38 -5.24 -15.88 14.79
N PHE A 39 -4.67 -16.79 14.00
CA PHE A 39 -3.64 -16.44 13.01
C PHE A 39 -4.19 -15.50 11.93
N SER A 40 -5.36 -15.82 11.38
CA SER A 40 -6.06 -14.97 10.40
C SER A 40 -6.36 -13.59 10.97
N ASP A 41 -6.79 -13.51 12.23
CA ASP A 41 -7.07 -12.25 12.92
C ASP A 41 -5.79 -11.43 13.14
N VAL A 42 -4.69 -12.04 13.59
CA VAL A 42 -3.40 -11.36 13.72
C VAL A 42 -2.90 -10.84 12.36
N VAL A 43 -3.03 -11.63 11.29
CA VAL A 43 -2.67 -11.18 9.93
C VAL A 43 -3.56 -10.02 9.50
N ARG A 44 -4.87 -10.09 9.73
CA ARG A 44 -5.80 -8.97 9.44
C ARG A 44 -5.41 -7.72 10.22
N LEU A 45 -5.23 -7.81 11.53
CA LEU A 45 -4.87 -6.69 12.39
C LEU A 45 -3.54 -6.07 11.96
N THR A 46 -2.53 -6.89 11.66
CA THR A 46 -1.21 -6.40 11.27
C THR A 46 -1.21 -5.78 9.87
N TYR A 47 -1.88 -6.42 8.92
CA TYR A 47 -1.90 -5.97 7.53
C TYR A 47 -2.78 -4.73 7.34
N LEU A 48 -3.98 -4.72 7.93
CA LEU A 48 -4.92 -3.60 7.86
C LEU A 48 -4.37 -2.38 8.61
N ALA A 49 -3.90 -2.55 9.85
CA ALA A 49 -3.35 -1.42 10.62
C ALA A 49 -2.13 -0.79 9.93
N ASN A 50 -1.27 -1.60 9.30
CA ASN A 50 -0.13 -1.07 8.54
C ASN A 50 -0.58 -0.30 7.29
N THR A 51 -1.59 -0.81 6.58
CA THR A 51 -2.15 -0.17 5.37
C THR A 51 -2.84 1.15 5.71
N GLU A 52 -3.66 1.17 6.76
CA GLU A 52 -4.31 2.38 7.25
C GLU A 52 -3.31 3.45 7.67
N ARG A 53 -2.24 3.06 8.40
CA ARG A 53 -1.16 3.98 8.78
C ARG A 53 -0.48 4.59 7.56
N LYS A 54 -0.16 3.77 6.54
CA LYS A 54 0.44 4.27 5.28
C LYS A 54 -0.51 5.21 4.55
N LEU A 55 -1.79 4.86 4.45
CA LEU A 55 -2.79 5.68 3.78
C LEU A 55 -3.02 7.01 4.51
N LYS A 56 -3.15 6.98 5.83
CA LYS A 56 -3.29 8.19 6.66
C LYS A 56 -2.10 9.12 6.48
N ARG A 57 -0.87 8.59 6.58
CA ARG A 57 0.36 9.35 6.35
C ARG A 57 0.41 9.93 4.93
N LYS A 58 0.00 9.16 3.91
CA LYS A 58 -0.10 9.63 2.53
C LYS A 58 -1.02 10.85 2.43
N ASN A 59 -2.21 10.75 3.00
CA ASN A 59 -3.23 11.80 2.96
C ASN A 59 -2.79 13.06 3.72
N GLU A 60 -2.15 12.90 4.88
CA GLU A 60 -1.58 14.01 5.66
C GLU A 60 -0.48 14.76 4.89
N LEU A 61 0.45 14.02 4.28
CA LEU A 61 1.50 14.58 3.42
C LEU A 61 0.87 15.29 2.22
N PHE A 62 -0.10 14.67 1.58
CA PHE A 62 -0.78 15.24 0.43
C PHE A 62 -1.49 16.57 0.78
N ALA A 63 -2.26 16.59 1.88
CA ALA A 63 -2.91 17.81 2.35
C ALA A 63 -1.89 18.91 2.72
N THR A 64 -0.72 18.52 3.26
CA THR A 64 0.37 19.46 3.55
C THR A 64 0.96 20.04 2.27
N GLY A 65 1.22 19.19 1.26
CA GLY A 65 1.73 19.63 -0.04
C GLY A 65 0.76 20.58 -0.75
N VAL A 66 -0.55 20.30 -0.69
CA VAL A 66 -1.58 21.20 -1.24
C VAL A 66 -1.58 22.54 -0.51
N ARG A 67 -1.49 22.58 0.82
CA ARG A 67 -1.40 23.85 1.57
C ARG A 67 -0.16 24.66 1.19
N GLN A 68 0.99 24.02 1.04
CA GLN A 68 2.22 24.69 0.58
C GLN A 68 2.06 25.23 -0.83
N PHE A 69 1.48 24.45 -1.73
CA PHE A 69 1.22 24.85 -3.11
C PHE A 69 0.30 26.09 -3.17
N LEU A 70 -0.78 26.09 -2.40
CA LEU A 70 -1.72 27.22 -2.32
C LEU A 70 -1.09 28.49 -1.72
N ARG A 71 -0.03 28.37 -0.92
CA ARG A 71 0.76 29.50 -0.40
C ARG A 71 1.81 30.00 -1.39
N GLY A 72 1.97 29.36 -2.55
CA GLY A 72 3.01 29.67 -3.52
C GLY A 72 4.39 29.10 -3.16
N GLU A 73 4.48 28.27 -2.13
CA GLU A 73 5.72 27.60 -1.70
C GLU A 73 5.99 26.39 -2.60
N TYR A 74 6.29 26.62 -3.88
CA TYR A 74 6.35 25.56 -4.88
C TYR A 74 7.50 24.56 -4.69
N GLU A 75 8.67 24.98 -4.20
CA GLU A 75 9.76 24.05 -3.86
C GLU A 75 9.39 23.14 -2.67
N PRO A 76 8.97 23.67 -1.50
CA PRO A 76 8.49 22.84 -0.40
C PRO A 76 7.34 21.92 -0.80
N ALA A 77 6.36 22.43 -1.56
CA ALA A 77 5.24 21.64 -2.03
C ALA A 77 5.71 20.44 -2.86
N ARG A 78 6.59 20.68 -3.84
CA ARG A 78 7.19 19.63 -4.67
C ARG A 78 7.87 18.56 -3.81
N ASP A 79 8.66 18.97 -2.82
CA ASP A 79 9.39 18.03 -1.96
C ASP A 79 8.44 17.20 -1.08
N THR A 80 7.35 17.80 -0.59
CA THR A 80 6.29 17.09 0.12
C THR A 80 5.56 16.10 -0.77
N PHE A 81 5.22 16.47 -2.01
CA PHE A 81 4.61 15.53 -2.97
C PHE A 81 5.56 14.41 -3.38
N HIS A 82 6.88 14.64 -3.42
CA HIS A 82 7.85 13.55 -3.58
C HIS A 82 7.82 12.55 -2.41
N GLN A 83 7.50 12.99 -1.19
CA GLN A 83 7.28 12.07 -0.07
C GLN A 83 6.02 11.23 -0.26
N VAL A 84 4.95 11.81 -0.84
CA VAL A 84 3.75 11.04 -1.25
C VAL A 84 4.14 9.96 -2.26
N LEU A 85 4.98 10.29 -3.25
CA LEU A 85 5.47 9.32 -4.23
C LEU A 85 6.36 8.21 -3.64
N ARG A 86 6.99 8.43 -2.47
CA ARG A 86 7.69 7.36 -1.73
C ARG A 86 6.73 6.35 -1.11
N LEU A 87 5.51 6.76 -0.81
CA LEU A 87 4.45 5.87 -0.29
C LEU A 87 3.66 5.21 -1.42
N ASN A 88 3.34 5.97 -2.47
CA ASN A 88 2.70 5.48 -3.68
C ASN A 88 3.38 6.08 -4.92
N ARG A 89 4.25 5.28 -5.56
CA ARG A 89 5.04 5.71 -6.72
C ARG A 89 4.20 6.15 -7.92
N TYR A 90 2.98 5.63 -8.03
CA TYR A 90 2.10 5.82 -9.18
C TYR A 90 0.91 6.73 -8.85
N ASP A 91 1.00 7.53 -7.78
CA ASP A 91 -0.10 8.43 -7.39
C ASP A 91 -0.27 9.57 -8.44
N PRO A 92 -1.38 9.60 -9.20
CA PRO A 92 -1.56 10.56 -10.28
C PRO A 92 -1.72 11.99 -9.77
N ASP A 93 -2.39 12.17 -8.62
CA ASP A 93 -2.55 13.49 -7.99
C ASP A 93 -1.18 14.07 -7.62
N ALA A 94 -0.29 13.29 -7.00
CA ALA A 94 1.05 13.76 -6.66
C ALA A 94 1.88 14.14 -7.89
N HIS A 95 1.81 13.37 -8.98
CA HIS A 95 2.48 13.72 -10.24
C HIS A 95 1.92 15.01 -10.85
N PHE A 96 0.59 15.22 -10.77
CA PHE A 96 -0.05 16.45 -11.24
C PHE A 96 0.48 17.68 -10.48
N TYR A 97 0.44 17.66 -9.14
CA TYR A 97 0.89 18.80 -8.34
C TYR A 97 2.39 19.06 -8.46
N ILE A 98 3.23 18.03 -8.61
CA ILE A 98 4.65 18.21 -8.91
C ILE A 98 4.82 18.88 -10.29
N GLY A 99 4.03 18.46 -11.27
CA GLY A 99 3.98 19.08 -12.59
C GLY A 99 3.65 20.58 -12.51
N MET A 100 2.58 20.92 -11.79
CA MET A 100 2.16 22.30 -11.55
C MET A 100 3.21 23.10 -10.77
N ALA A 101 3.81 22.52 -9.74
CA ALA A 101 4.89 23.17 -8.99
C ALA A 101 6.10 23.46 -9.89
N PHE A 102 6.51 22.52 -10.74
CA PHE A 102 7.59 22.78 -11.70
C PHE A 102 7.25 23.85 -12.73
N LYS A 103 6.00 23.95 -13.16
CA LYS A 103 5.53 25.03 -14.04
C LYS A 103 5.69 26.38 -13.35
N SER A 104 5.20 26.51 -12.12
CA SER A 104 5.31 27.76 -11.35
C SER A 104 6.76 28.14 -11.02
N LEU A 105 7.66 27.15 -10.94
CA LEU A 105 9.10 27.35 -10.79
C LEU A 105 9.84 27.64 -12.10
N GLY A 106 9.14 27.84 -13.22
CA GLY A 106 9.74 28.15 -14.52
C GLY A 106 10.49 26.96 -15.16
N LYS A 107 10.14 25.72 -14.81
CA LYS A 107 10.77 24.48 -15.30
C LYS A 107 9.80 23.65 -16.15
N PRO A 108 9.33 24.16 -17.31
CA PRO A 108 8.24 23.56 -18.09
C PRO A 108 8.57 22.15 -18.62
N TYR A 109 9.84 21.87 -18.95
CA TYR A 109 10.26 20.52 -19.38
C TYR A 109 10.02 19.46 -18.30
N LYS A 110 10.35 19.78 -17.04
CA LYS A 110 10.10 18.88 -15.91
C LYS A 110 8.61 18.78 -15.62
N ALA A 111 7.89 19.89 -15.72
CA ALA A 111 6.43 19.91 -15.56
C ALA A 111 5.75 18.93 -16.53
N ARG A 112 6.04 19.05 -17.82
CA ARG A 112 5.49 18.18 -18.87
C ARG A 112 5.76 16.70 -18.63
N LYS A 113 6.95 16.34 -18.13
CA LYS A 113 7.27 14.94 -17.79
C LYS A 113 6.34 14.40 -16.69
N HIS A 114 6.17 15.16 -15.61
CA HIS A 114 5.31 14.74 -14.49
C HIS A 114 3.82 14.75 -14.86
N LEU A 115 3.38 15.72 -15.64
CA LEU A 115 2.01 15.78 -16.15
C LEU A 115 1.67 14.59 -17.05
N LYS A 116 2.59 14.15 -17.92
CA LYS A 116 2.42 12.91 -18.70
C LYS A 116 2.32 11.67 -17.81
N ASN A 117 3.13 11.60 -16.76
CA ASN A 117 3.05 10.49 -15.80
C ASN A 117 1.70 10.49 -15.07
N ALA A 118 1.19 11.66 -14.67
CA ALA A 118 -0.13 11.78 -14.07
C ALA A 118 -1.22 11.18 -14.97
N LEU A 119 -1.21 11.52 -16.26
CA LEU A 119 -2.14 10.94 -17.25
C LEU A 119 -1.98 9.43 -17.41
N SER A 120 -0.75 8.92 -17.36
CA SER A 120 -0.49 7.48 -17.55
C SER A 120 -0.94 6.62 -16.36
N TYR A 121 -1.00 7.20 -15.16
CA TYR A 121 -1.38 6.51 -13.92
C TYR A 121 -2.81 6.84 -13.45
N ASP A 122 -3.49 7.77 -14.14
CA ASP A 122 -4.85 8.18 -13.80
C ASP A 122 -5.89 7.32 -14.53
N ASP A 123 -6.33 6.26 -13.87
CA ASP A 123 -7.44 5.42 -14.36
C ASP A 123 -8.78 6.18 -14.38
N THR A 124 -8.93 7.21 -13.54
CA THR A 124 -10.18 7.98 -13.39
C THR A 124 -10.30 9.14 -14.38
N LYS A 125 -9.22 9.48 -15.08
CA LYS A 125 -9.13 10.64 -15.99
C LYS A 125 -9.48 11.98 -15.34
N LYS A 126 -9.38 12.08 -14.01
CA LYS A 126 -9.67 13.29 -13.23
C LYS A 126 -8.87 14.49 -13.73
N TRP A 127 -7.57 14.31 -13.97
CA TRP A 127 -6.69 15.40 -14.41
C TRP A 127 -6.61 15.55 -15.92
N ASN A 128 -7.34 14.73 -16.67
CA ASN A 128 -7.12 14.55 -18.10
C ASN A 128 -7.39 15.84 -18.88
N PHE A 129 -8.49 16.53 -18.58
CA PHE A 129 -8.82 17.79 -19.24
C PHE A 129 -7.79 18.90 -18.93
N GLU A 130 -7.48 19.10 -17.65
CA GLU A 130 -6.56 20.16 -17.19
C GLU A 130 -5.15 19.97 -17.73
N VAL A 131 -4.63 18.74 -17.66
CA VAL A 131 -3.29 18.42 -18.16
C VAL A 131 -3.22 18.55 -19.67
N LEU A 132 -4.24 18.13 -20.41
CA LEU A 132 -4.22 18.22 -21.87
C LEU A 132 -4.29 19.66 -22.37
N GLN A 133 -5.01 20.54 -21.67
CA GLN A 133 -4.97 21.98 -21.96
C GLN A 133 -3.57 22.54 -21.74
N GLU A 134 -2.97 22.19 -20.60
CA GLU A 134 -1.65 22.67 -20.23
C GLU A 134 -0.56 22.21 -21.22
N LEU A 135 -0.61 20.94 -21.64
CA LEU A 135 0.35 20.39 -22.59
C LEU A 135 0.20 20.94 -24.01
N LYS A 136 -0.96 21.49 -24.38
CA LYS A 136 -1.21 22.13 -25.68
C LYS A 136 -0.82 23.61 -25.69
N GLY A 137 -0.78 24.26 -24.52
CA GLY A 137 -0.50 25.68 -24.37
C GLY A 137 1.00 26.05 -24.26
N THR A 138 1.89 25.06 -24.09
CA THR A 138 3.36 25.21 -24.04
C THR A 138 4.03 24.79 -25.33
#